data_AF-A0A952LML1-F1
#
_entry.id   AF-A0A952LML1-F1
#
_cell.length_a   1.000
_cell.length_b   1.000
_cell.length_c   1.000
_cell.angle_alpha   90.00
_cell.angle_beta   90.00
_cell.angle_gamma   90.00
#
_symmetry.space_group_name_H-M   'P 1'
#
loop_
_entity.id
_entity.type
_entity.pdbx_description
1 polymer ?
#
loop_
_entity_poly.entity_id
_entity_poly.type
_entity_poly.pdbx_seq_one_letter_code
_entity_poly.pdbx_strand_id
1 'polypeptide(L)'
;MLSEQRRQSILGEVQRSGQVRIKDLSDEFGVSEVTVRSDLEILDRKGLLTKTRGGAVTRTTDSTTAAFARRMQTNLDAKKRIARAAVDLFEDNQSVIFDGGSTLMQVAMLLPPLSNVVVAAMAMNIVQHLMHRPGLDVHMIGGRVYPD
;
A
#
# COMPACT_ATOMS: atom_id res chain seq x y z
N MET A 1 31.97 1.52 6.99
CA MET A 1 30.75 0.75 6.66
C MET A 1 30.93 0.06 5.31
N LEU A 2 30.54 -1.21 5.18
CA LEU A 2 30.56 -1.93 3.90
C LEU A 2 29.56 -1.30 2.91
N SER A 3 29.86 -1.35 1.61
CA SER A 3 29.06 -0.68 0.59
C SER A 3 27.62 -1.22 0.51
N GLU A 4 27.44 -2.53 0.71
CA GLU A 4 26.11 -3.16 0.67
C GLU A 4 25.25 -2.82 1.88
N GLN A 5 25.85 -2.79 3.07
CA GLN A 5 25.18 -2.37 4.29
C GLN A 5 24.72 -0.90 4.18
N ARG A 6 25.56 -0.02 3.61
CA ARG A 6 25.20 1.38 3.37
C ARG A 6 24.02 1.51 2.42
N ARG A 7 24.02 0.75 1.33
CA ARG A 7 22.90 0.72 0.38
C ARG A 7 21.59 0.24 1.03
N GLN A 8 21.65 -0.75 1.93
CA GLN A 8 20.47 -1.17 2.70
C GLN A 8 19.97 -0.06 3.64
N SER A 9 20.86 0.63 4.34
CA SER A 9 20.48 1.76 5.20
C SER A 9 19.86 2.91 4.39
N ILE A 10 20.43 3.25 3.23
CA ILE A 10 19.86 4.27 2.32
C ILE A 10 18.44 3.87 1.88
N LEU A 11 18.21 2.61 1.52
CA LEU A 11 16.86 2.13 1.17
C LEU A 11 15.89 2.24 2.33
N GLY A 12 16.29 1.84 3.53
CA GLY A 12 15.47 1.97 4.73
C GLY A 12 15.12 3.43 5.05
N GLU A 13 16.05 4.35 4.81
CA GLU A 13 15.82 5.78 4.99
C GLU A 13 14.84 6.33 3.96
N VAL A 14 15.02 6.00 2.68
CA VAL A 14 14.10 6.38 1.60
C VAL A 14 12.70 5.83 1.85
N GLN A 15 12.56 4.58 2.29
CA GLN A 15 11.27 3.97 2.61
C GLN A 15 10.55 4.65 3.78
N ARG A 16 11.29 5.08 4.80
CA ARG A 16 10.72 5.72 5.99
C ARG A 16 10.35 7.19 5.76
N SER A 17 11.23 7.91 5.05
CA SER A 17 11.17 9.36 4.90
C SER A 17 10.57 9.80 3.55
N GLY A 18 10.37 8.86 2.62
CA GLY A 18 9.86 9.07 1.27
C GLY A 18 10.88 9.65 0.28
N GLN A 19 11.87 10.38 0.80
CA GLN A 19 12.96 11.00 0.05
C GLN A 19 14.21 11.17 0.91
N VAL A 20 15.36 11.28 0.25
CA VAL A 20 16.67 11.56 0.86
C VAL A 20 17.46 12.55 0.01
N ARG A 21 18.37 13.31 0.63
CA ARG A 21 19.30 14.21 -0.08
C ARG A 21 20.71 13.66 -0.03
N ILE A 22 21.46 13.83 -1.11
CA ILE A 22 22.84 13.35 -1.22
C ILE A 22 23.71 13.90 -0.09
N LYS A 23 23.57 15.21 0.21
CA LYS A 23 24.33 15.88 1.26
C LYS A 23 24.07 15.28 2.64
N ASP A 24 22.80 15.07 2.99
CA ASP A 24 22.42 14.50 4.29
C ASP A 24 23.01 13.08 4.45
N LEU A 25 22.93 12.23 3.42
CA LEU A 25 23.51 10.89 3.46
C LEU A 25 25.06 10.91 3.49
N SER A 26 25.67 11.91 2.84
CA SER A 26 27.12 12.11 2.84
C SER A 26 27.61 12.42 4.26
N ASP A 27 26.91 13.32 4.93
CA ASP A 27 27.19 13.75 6.31
C ASP A 27 26.90 12.60 7.31
N GLU A 28 25.79 11.89 7.14
CA GLU A 28 25.37 10.77 8.01
C GLU A 28 26.33 9.58 7.95
N PHE A 29 26.73 9.15 6.75
CA PHE A 29 27.58 7.97 6.58
C PHE A 29 29.08 8.29 6.56
N GLY A 30 29.46 9.58 6.62
CA GLY A 30 30.86 10.02 6.57
C GLY A 30 31.58 9.62 5.28
N VAL A 31 30.86 9.63 4.15
CA VAL A 31 31.42 9.31 2.81
C VAL A 31 31.29 10.52 1.90
N SER A 32 31.98 10.51 0.75
CA SER A 32 31.85 11.60 -0.23
C SER A 32 30.49 11.60 -0.93
N GLU A 33 30.01 12.76 -1.37
CA GLU A 33 28.81 12.87 -2.20
C GLU A 33 28.92 12.04 -3.50
N VAL A 34 30.13 11.85 -4.03
CA VAL A 34 30.40 11.01 -5.21
C VAL A 34 30.10 9.54 -4.90
N THR A 35 30.46 9.08 -3.70
CA THR A 35 30.15 7.73 -3.20
C THR A 35 28.64 7.54 -3.05
N VAL A 36 27.95 8.50 -2.43
CA VAL A 36 26.48 8.46 -2.29
C VAL A 36 25.81 8.43 -3.66
N ARG A 37 26.26 9.27 -4.60
CA ARG A 37 25.73 9.32 -5.97
C ARG A 37 25.87 7.96 -6.67
N SER A 38 27.01 7.29 -6.50
CA SER A 38 27.26 5.95 -7.04
C SER A 38 26.36 4.89 -6.39
N ASP A 39 26.17 4.92 -5.08
CA ASP A 39 25.27 4.01 -4.38
C ASP A 39 23.81 4.20 -4.84
N LEU A 40 23.35 5.45 -4.98
CA LEU A 40 22.02 5.77 -5.51
C LEU A 40 21.86 5.30 -6.96
N GLU A 41 22.88 5.44 -7.81
CA GLU A 41 22.86 4.92 -9.20
C GLU A 41 22.77 3.40 -9.26
N ILE A 42 23.43 2.69 -8.35
CA ILE A 42 23.33 1.23 -8.26
C ILE A 42 21.92 0.83 -7.85
N LEU A 43 21.36 1.50 -6.84
CA LEU A 43 20.01 1.22 -6.33
C LEU A 43 18.91 1.57 -7.35
N ASP A 44 19.08 2.66 -8.08
CA ASP A 44 18.19 3.10 -9.17
C ASP A 44 18.21 2.12 -10.35
N ARG A 45 19.41 1.68 -10.79
CA ARG A 45 19.54 0.63 -11.82
C ARG A 45 18.95 -0.71 -11.40
N LYS A 46 19.04 -1.06 -10.11
CA LYS A 46 18.38 -2.24 -9.54
C LYS A 46 16.87 -2.04 -9.36
N GLY A 47 16.41 -0.81 -9.49
CA GLY A 47 15.01 -0.48 -9.39
C GLY A 47 14.42 -0.49 -7.99
N LEU A 48 15.24 -0.16 -7.00
CA LEU A 48 14.85 -0.16 -5.59
C LEU A 48 14.47 1.24 -5.09
N LEU A 49 14.91 2.29 -5.80
CA LEU A 49 14.55 3.69 -5.58
C LEU A 49 14.63 4.46 -6.92
N THR A 50 14.17 5.71 -6.94
CA THR A 50 14.28 6.59 -8.11
C THR A 50 15.26 7.72 -7.78
N LYS A 51 16.38 7.76 -8.50
CA LYS A 51 17.37 8.82 -8.32
C LYS A 51 16.84 10.16 -8.86
N THR A 52 17.09 11.24 -8.12
CA THR A 52 16.82 12.62 -8.56
C THR A 52 18.12 13.41 -8.62
N ARG A 53 18.09 14.66 -9.10
CA ARG A 53 19.29 15.50 -9.25
C ARG A 53 20.03 15.73 -7.92
N GLY A 54 19.32 15.79 -6.79
CA GLY A 54 19.88 16.10 -5.47
C GLY A 54 19.80 14.97 -4.46
N GLY A 55 19.33 13.78 -4.85
CA GLY A 55 18.89 12.79 -3.88
C GLY A 55 18.29 11.55 -4.52
N ALA A 56 17.41 10.91 -3.78
CA ALA A 56 16.55 9.84 -4.26
C ALA A 56 15.19 9.92 -3.58
N VAL A 57 14.19 9.40 -4.27
CA VAL A 57 12.83 9.22 -3.75
C VAL A 57 12.48 7.75 -3.81
N THR A 58 11.50 7.33 -3.02
CA THR A 58 10.97 5.97 -3.10
C THR A 58 10.57 5.67 -4.54
N ARG A 59 11.10 4.58 -5.11
CA ARG A 59 10.60 4.09 -6.39
C ARG A 59 9.25 3.48 -6.12
N THR A 60 8.22 4.21 -6.44
CA THR A 60 6.90 3.65 -6.57
C THR A 60 6.91 2.72 -7.79
N THR A 61 7.16 1.43 -7.55
CA THR A 61 6.48 0.36 -8.32
C THR A 61 4.99 0.26 -7.93
N ASP A 62 4.49 1.26 -7.19
CA ASP A 62 3.26 1.26 -6.42
C ASP A 62 2.48 2.57 -6.64
N SER A 63 2.36 3.02 -7.91
CA SER A 63 1.37 4.04 -8.26
C SER A 63 0.00 3.64 -7.72
N THR A 64 -0.34 2.34 -7.81
CA THR A 64 -1.62 1.78 -7.37
C THR A 64 -1.77 1.75 -5.85
N THR A 65 -0.76 1.32 -5.08
CA THR A 65 -0.82 1.30 -3.60
C THR A 65 -0.79 2.71 -3.01
N ALA A 66 0.09 3.58 -3.49
CA ALA A 66 0.12 4.98 -3.06
C ALA A 66 -1.14 5.75 -3.47
N ALA A 67 -1.65 5.52 -4.70
CA ALA A 67 -2.93 6.08 -5.12
C ALA A 67 -4.10 5.49 -4.34
N PHE A 68 -4.05 4.22 -3.94
CA PHE A 68 -5.06 3.63 -3.06
C PHE A 68 -5.03 4.29 -1.68
N ALA A 69 -3.86 4.44 -1.05
CA ALA A 69 -3.71 5.12 0.23
C ALA A 69 -4.20 6.58 0.16
N ARG A 70 -3.89 7.30 -0.91
CA ARG A 70 -4.45 8.64 -1.16
C ARG A 70 -5.98 8.59 -1.31
N ARG A 71 -6.51 7.66 -2.12
CA ARG A 71 -7.95 7.48 -2.29
C ARG A 71 -8.63 7.12 -0.98
N MET A 72 -7.99 6.41 -0.05
CA MET A 72 -8.54 6.12 1.28
C MET A 72 -8.82 7.41 2.07
N GLN A 73 -7.99 8.43 1.92
CA GLN A 73 -8.16 9.71 2.61
C GLN A 73 -9.07 10.69 1.86
N THR A 74 -9.10 10.64 0.53
CA THR A 74 -9.97 11.51 -0.28
C THR A 74 -11.45 11.24 0.01
N ASN A 75 -12.19 12.28 0.41
CA ASN A 75 -13.62 12.22 0.71
C ASN A 75 -13.99 11.17 1.79
N LEU A 76 -13.12 10.97 2.78
CA LEU A 76 -13.27 9.94 3.81
C LEU A 76 -14.64 10.00 4.51
N ASP A 77 -15.10 11.18 4.92
CA ASP A 77 -16.38 11.32 5.63
C ASP A 77 -17.57 10.93 4.76
N ALA A 78 -17.54 11.28 3.47
CA ALA A 78 -18.57 10.87 2.52
C ALA A 78 -18.58 9.35 2.36
N LYS A 79 -17.40 8.71 2.27
CA LYS A 79 -17.28 7.25 2.19
C LYS A 79 -17.75 6.55 3.46
N LYS A 80 -17.46 7.11 4.64
CA LYS A 80 -17.99 6.59 5.91
C LYS A 80 -19.51 6.68 5.98
N ARG A 81 -20.12 7.75 5.46
CA ARG A 81 -21.60 7.85 5.38
C ARG A 81 -22.20 6.80 4.45
N ILE A 82 -21.61 6.59 3.27
CA ILE A 82 -22.01 5.51 2.35
C ILE A 82 -21.86 4.15 3.04
N ALA A 83 -20.73 3.93 3.72
CA ALA A 83 -20.47 2.68 4.40
C ALA A 83 -21.48 2.39 5.50
N ARG A 84 -21.83 3.37 6.34
CA ARG A 84 -22.88 3.21 7.38
C ARG A 84 -24.23 2.81 6.76
N ALA A 85 -24.67 3.51 5.72
CA ALA A 85 -25.92 3.17 5.05
C ALA A 85 -25.89 1.78 4.39
N ALA A 86 -24.72 1.35 3.90
CA ALA A 86 -24.55 0.05 3.28
C ALA A 86 -24.54 -1.10 4.30
N VAL A 87 -23.87 -0.94 5.45
CA VAL A 87 -23.76 -2.01 6.45
C VAL A 87 -25.10 -2.37 7.09
N ASP A 88 -26.05 -1.43 7.12
CA ASP A 88 -27.42 -1.66 7.60
C ASP A 88 -28.24 -2.58 6.66
N LEU A 89 -27.75 -2.83 5.45
CA LEU A 89 -28.39 -3.73 4.48
C LEU A 89 -27.89 -5.18 4.59
N PHE A 90 -26.90 -5.45 5.46
CA PHE A 90 -26.35 -6.79 5.60
C PHE A 90 -27.18 -7.61 6.58
N GLU A 91 -27.57 -8.81 6.13
CA GLU A 91 -28.27 -9.81 6.92
C GLU A 91 -27.44 -11.08 7.06
N ASP A 92 -27.77 -11.91 8.05
CA ASP A 92 -27.18 -13.24 8.19
C ASP A 92 -27.63 -14.16 7.03
N ASN A 93 -26.84 -15.22 6.74
CA ASN A 93 -27.16 -16.23 5.72
C ASN A 93 -27.23 -15.75 4.27
N GLN A 94 -26.66 -14.59 3.94
CA GLN A 94 -26.61 -14.05 2.58
C GLN A 94 -25.28 -14.34 1.88
N SER A 95 -25.27 -14.12 0.57
CA SER A 95 -24.06 -14.07 -0.25
C SER A 95 -23.88 -12.67 -0.84
N VAL A 96 -22.70 -12.09 -0.68
CA VAL A 96 -22.37 -10.74 -1.12
C VAL A 96 -21.12 -10.71 -1.98
N ILE A 97 -21.10 -9.82 -2.98
CA ILE A 97 -19.92 -9.59 -3.81
C ILE A 97 -19.31 -8.24 -3.44
N PHE A 98 -18.02 -8.25 -3.11
CA PHE A 98 -17.20 -7.05 -2.96
C PHE A 98 -16.28 -6.93 -4.17
N ASP A 99 -16.39 -5.83 -4.88
CA ASP A 99 -15.40 -5.47 -5.89
C ASP A 99 -14.12 -4.94 -5.20
N GLY A 100 -13.69 -3.72 -5.49
CA GLY A 100 -12.54 -3.09 -4.87
C GLY A 100 -12.73 -1.60 -4.63
N GLY A 101 -11.64 -0.96 -4.24
CA GLY A 101 -11.59 0.49 -4.09
C GLY A 101 -11.85 1.00 -2.68
N SER A 102 -11.48 2.26 -2.47
CA SER A 102 -11.43 2.87 -1.14
C SER A 102 -12.79 3.04 -0.45
N THR A 103 -13.89 3.08 -1.22
CA THR A 103 -15.24 3.19 -0.65
C THR A 103 -15.71 1.86 -0.08
N LEU A 104 -15.58 0.77 -0.84
CA LEU A 104 -15.90 -0.58 -0.36
C LEU A 104 -14.98 -1.02 0.77
N MET A 105 -13.74 -0.53 0.81
CA MET A 105 -12.88 -0.74 1.97
C MET A 105 -13.48 -0.13 3.25
N GLN A 106 -14.15 1.02 3.18
CA GLN A 106 -14.86 1.58 4.35
C GLN A 106 -16.06 0.72 4.76
N VAL A 107 -16.80 0.15 3.78
CA VAL A 107 -17.89 -0.81 4.06
C VAL A 107 -17.32 -2.03 4.78
N ALA A 108 -16.28 -2.64 4.22
CA ALA A 108 -15.59 -3.78 4.81
C ALA A 108 -15.12 -3.46 6.23
N MET A 109 -14.51 -2.30 6.48
CA MET A 109 -14.09 -1.88 7.82
C MET A 109 -15.23 -1.77 8.84
N LEU A 110 -16.42 -1.35 8.40
CA LEU A 110 -17.57 -1.09 9.25
C LEU A 110 -18.57 -2.24 9.34
N LEU A 111 -18.32 -3.38 8.66
CA LEU A 111 -19.23 -4.52 8.73
C LEU A 111 -19.50 -4.92 10.20
N PRO A 112 -20.78 -5.14 10.56
CA PRO A 112 -21.13 -5.66 11.86
C PRO A 112 -20.68 -7.12 11.98
N PRO A 113 -20.71 -7.70 13.19
CA PRO A 113 -20.73 -9.14 13.35
C PRO A 113 -21.89 -9.74 12.54
N LEU A 114 -21.61 -10.74 11.73
CA LEU A 114 -22.56 -11.44 10.88
C LEU A 114 -22.37 -12.94 11.06
N SER A 115 -23.39 -13.73 10.74
CA SER A 115 -23.38 -15.17 10.82
C SER A 115 -23.68 -15.80 9.46
N ASN A 116 -22.86 -16.77 9.07
CA ASN A 116 -23.06 -17.59 7.87
C ASN A 116 -23.16 -16.75 6.57
N VAL A 117 -22.32 -15.72 6.41
CA VAL A 117 -22.32 -14.86 5.22
C VAL A 117 -21.18 -15.26 4.29
N VAL A 118 -21.50 -15.51 3.02
CA VAL A 118 -20.49 -15.79 1.98
C VAL A 118 -20.08 -14.47 1.35
N VAL A 119 -18.78 -14.16 1.35
CA VAL A 119 -18.21 -12.96 0.74
C VAL A 119 -17.35 -13.35 -0.44
N ALA A 120 -17.74 -12.96 -1.65
CA ALA A 120 -16.91 -13.12 -2.83
C ALA A 120 -16.22 -11.79 -3.17
N ALA A 121 -14.90 -11.70 -3.00
CA ALA A 121 -14.15 -10.46 -3.12
C ALA A 121 -13.15 -10.47 -4.29
N MET A 122 -13.10 -9.38 -5.06
CA MET A 122 -12.17 -9.23 -6.20
C MET A 122 -10.86 -8.54 -5.83
N ALA A 123 -10.81 -7.85 -4.68
CA ALA A 123 -9.65 -7.08 -4.24
C ALA A 123 -8.94 -7.74 -3.04
N MET A 124 -7.65 -8.01 -3.18
CA MET A 124 -6.82 -8.68 -2.16
C MET A 124 -6.84 -7.95 -0.80
N ASN A 125 -6.87 -6.61 -0.80
CA ASN A 125 -6.93 -5.83 0.43
C ASN A 125 -8.24 -6.01 1.20
N ILE A 126 -9.37 -6.24 0.51
CA ILE A 126 -10.65 -6.55 1.16
C ILE A 126 -10.62 -7.99 1.70
N VAL A 127 -10.10 -8.94 0.92
CA VAL A 127 -9.90 -10.34 1.39
C VAL A 127 -9.07 -10.36 2.67
N GLN A 128 -7.91 -9.71 2.66
CA GLN A 128 -7.02 -9.64 3.83
C GLN A 128 -7.69 -9.05 5.07
N HIS A 129 -8.60 -8.10 4.88
CA HIS A 129 -9.34 -7.47 5.99
C HIS A 129 -10.43 -8.39 6.56
N LEU A 130 -11.07 -9.19 5.72
CA LEU A 130 -12.24 -10.00 6.10
C LEU A 130 -11.93 -11.46 6.43
N MET A 131 -10.81 -12.03 5.94
CA MET A 131 -10.54 -13.47 5.98
C MET A 131 -10.47 -14.10 7.37
N HIS A 132 -10.30 -13.30 8.42
CA HIS A 132 -10.26 -13.79 9.81
C HIS A 132 -11.50 -13.40 10.62
N ARG A 133 -12.52 -12.80 9.99
CA ARG A 133 -13.74 -12.44 10.69
C ARG A 133 -14.64 -13.65 10.88
N PRO A 134 -15.02 -13.98 12.12
CA PRO A 134 -15.97 -15.06 12.39
C PRO A 134 -17.28 -14.82 11.65
N GLY A 135 -17.90 -15.91 11.20
CA GLY A 135 -19.19 -15.88 10.51
C GLY A 135 -19.14 -15.44 9.05
N LEU A 136 -17.97 -15.06 8.53
CA LEU A 136 -17.74 -14.83 7.11
C LEU A 136 -17.01 -16.01 6.47
N ASP A 137 -17.53 -16.49 5.34
CA ASP A 137 -16.84 -17.42 4.44
C ASP A 137 -16.33 -16.62 3.22
N VAL A 138 -15.03 -16.33 3.21
CA VAL A 138 -14.43 -15.36 2.27
C VAL A 138 -13.75 -16.07 1.10
N HIS A 139 -14.28 -15.84 -0.09
CA HIS A 139 -13.76 -16.36 -1.36
C HIS A 139 -13.10 -15.24 -2.16
N MET A 140 -11.86 -15.43 -2.57
CA MET A 140 -11.21 -14.52 -3.52
C MET A 140 -11.56 -14.94 -4.95
N ILE A 141 -12.16 -14.04 -5.72
CA ILE A 141 -12.43 -14.27 -7.12
C ILE A 141 -11.19 -13.87 -7.93
N GLY A 142 -10.66 -14.82 -8.71
CA GLY A 142 -9.55 -14.56 -9.64
C GLY A 142 -9.94 -13.67 -10.82
N GLY A 143 -8.96 -13.29 -11.64
CA GLY A 143 -9.20 -12.43 -12.80
C GLY A 143 -7.97 -12.19 -13.66
N ARG A 144 -8.14 -11.44 -14.75
CA ARG A 144 -7.05 -11.06 -15.65
C ARG A 144 -6.29 -9.88 -15.03
N VAL A 145 -4.97 -10.03 -14.89
CA VAL A 145 -4.07 -8.94 -14.49
C VAL A 145 -3.80 -8.09 -15.72
N TYR A 146 -4.10 -6.80 -15.64
CA TYR A 146 -3.70 -5.83 -16.66
C TYR A 146 -2.31 -5.30 -16.27
N PRO A 147 -1.31 -5.36 -17.16
CA PRO A 147 -0.04 -4.69 -16.92
C PRO A 147 -0.27 -3.17 -16.89
N ASP A 148 0.26 -2.51 -15.87
CA ASP A 148 0.33 -1.05 -15.76
C ASP A 148 1.18 -0.43 -16.89
#